data_AF-A0A0P6J9F0-F1
#
_entry.id   AF-A0A0P6J9F0-F1
#
_cell.length_a   1.000
_cell.length_b   1.000
_cell.length_c   1.000
_cell.angle_alpha   90.00
_cell.angle_beta   90.00
_cell.angle_gamma   90.00
#
_symmetry.space_group_name_H-M   'P 1'
#
loop_
_entity.id
_entity.type
_entity.pdbx_description
1 polymer ?
#
loop_
_entity_poly.entity_id
_entity_poly.type
_entity_poly.pdbx_seq_one_letter_code
_entity_poly.pdbx_strand_id
1 'polypeptide(L)'
;MDYNSRKASRKRTRLGLPNGEMTAAAAAAKASEVFQECGCKGIRTCLICERQRQVDPPWQLSPKKTHRFLYCVDTGWAVGAEDSDFEGWAFPFPGVTLIEDFVTREEEAEMVRLMDCDPWKLSQSGRRKQDYGPRVNFRKQKLKTAGFLGLPSFSREVVQRMGLYPSLEDFQPVEQCNLDYSPERGSAIDPHLDDAWLWGERLVSLNLLSPTVMSMSQKGPGNLLLSSAPPASPKDSVDSATAPCRSVPCQDVEVAIPVPRRSLLVLAGAARHQWTHGIHRRHIKARRVCATFRELSAEFRPGGRQQDLGFELLQISCSFQGRPV
;
A
#
# COMPACT_ATOMS: atom_id res chain seq x y z
N MET A 1 -71.44 2.80 31.84
CA MET A 1 -71.64 1.72 32.82
C MET A 1 -70.29 1.01 32.85
N ASP A 2 -69.41 1.13 33.84
CA ASP A 2 -69.51 1.38 35.28
C ASP A 2 -68.24 2.14 35.74
N TYR A 3 -68.39 3.21 36.53
CA TYR A 3 -68.42 3.26 38.00
C TYR A 3 -67.02 3.40 38.63
N ASN A 4 -66.77 4.64 39.10
CA ASN A 4 -66.17 4.99 40.40
C ASN A 4 -64.75 4.53 40.76
N SER A 5 -63.85 5.49 41.01
CA SER A 5 -63.75 6.18 42.31
C SER A 5 -62.32 6.67 42.58
N ARG A 6 -62.25 7.88 43.13
CA ARG A 6 -61.07 8.55 43.66
C ARG A 6 -60.52 7.80 44.88
N LYS A 7 -59.20 7.88 45.12
CA LYS A 7 -58.67 8.36 46.41
C LYS A 7 -57.16 8.61 46.37
N ALA A 8 -56.78 9.63 47.11
CA ALA A 8 -55.48 10.26 47.17
C ALA A 8 -54.62 9.75 48.34
N SER A 9 -53.32 10.07 48.24
CA SER A 9 -52.41 10.49 49.32
C SER A 9 -51.84 9.40 50.26
N ARG A 10 -50.50 9.24 50.25
CA ARG A 10 -49.60 9.86 51.26
C ARG A 10 -48.13 9.43 51.06
N LYS A 11 -47.28 10.47 50.94
CA LYS A 11 -45.93 10.68 51.50
C LYS A 11 -45.00 9.47 51.75
N ARG A 12 -43.80 9.54 51.17
CA ARG A 12 -42.55 9.73 51.96
C ARG A 12 -41.39 10.20 51.08
N THR A 13 -40.84 11.34 51.46
CA THR A 13 -39.57 11.93 51.02
C THR A 13 -38.41 11.02 51.42
N ARG A 14 -37.44 10.82 50.52
CA ARG A 14 -36.03 10.63 50.90
C ARG A 14 -35.15 11.41 49.94
N LEU A 15 -34.55 12.46 50.50
CA LEU A 15 -33.37 13.14 49.96
C LEU A 15 -32.18 12.15 49.94
N GLY A 16 -31.45 12.14 48.84
CA GLY A 16 -30.16 11.47 48.67
C GLY A 16 -29.52 11.95 47.36
N LEU A 17 -28.36 12.60 47.49
CA LEU A 17 -27.56 13.26 46.44
C LEU A 17 -27.06 12.29 45.34
N PRO A 18 -26.63 12.81 44.17
CA PRO A 18 -26.40 12.00 42.98
C PRO A 18 -25.01 11.36 43.01
N ASN A 19 -24.94 10.05 43.22
CA ASN A 19 -23.79 9.29 42.74
C ASN A 19 -24.04 8.97 41.27
N GLY A 20 -23.48 9.81 40.40
CA GLY A 20 -23.41 9.54 38.97
C GLY A 20 -22.47 8.37 38.71
N GLU A 21 -22.92 7.15 38.96
CA GLU A 21 -22.31 5.97 38.36
C GLU A 21 -22.61 6.03 36.86
N MET A 22 -21.60 6.44 36.10
CA MET A 22 -21.63 6.38 34.65
C MET A 22 -21.79 4.91 34.26
N THR A 23 -22.95 4.56 33.72
CA THR A 23 -23.22 3.17 33.30
C THR A 23 -22.17 2.73 32.28
N ALA A 24 -21.83 1.44 32.25
CA ALA A 24 -20.90 0.89 31.27
C ALA A 24 -21.31 1.24 29.81
N ALA A 25 -22.62 1.44 29.57
CA ALA A 25 -23.15 1.92 28.30
C ALA A 25 -22.84 3.41 28.04
N ALA A 26 -22.88 4.28 29.05
CA ALA A 26 -22.46 5.69 28.94
C ALA A 26 -20.93 5.82 28.82
N ALA A 27 -20.15 4.94 29.47
CA ALA A 27 -18.71 4.83 29.26
C ALA A 27 -18.36 4.29 27.86
N ALA A 28 -19.12 3.33 27.34
CA ALA A 28 -18.99 2.85 25.97
C ALA A 28 -19.43 3.89 24.93
N ALA A 29 -20.44 4.71 25.24
CA ALA A 29 -20.87 5.83 24.40
C ALA A 29 -19.85 6.98 24.40
N LYS A 30 -19.23 7.30 25.55
CA LYS A 30 -18.10 8.26 25.62
C LYS A 30 -16.84 7.73 24.93
N ALA A 31 -16.58 6.42 24.98
CA ALA A 31 -15.52 5.78 24.19
C ALA A 31 -15.82 5.81 22.68
N SER A 32 -17.10 5.89 22.30
CA SER A 32 -17.59 6.04 20.91
C SER A 32 -17.56 7.49 20.40
N GLU A 33 -17.43 8.50 21.27
CA GLU A 33 -17.28 9.92 20.90
C GLU A 33 -15.83 10.41 20.98
N VAL A 34 -14.86 9.53 21.23
CA VAL A 34 -13.48 9.80 20.85
C VAL A 34 -13.45 9.75 19.33
N PHE A 35 -13.35 10.91 18.69
CA PHE A 35 -13.07 11.02 17.25
C PHE A 35 -12.15 9.86 16.85
N GLN A 36 -12.57 9.01 15.91
CA GLN A 36 -11.69 7.98 15.37
C GLN A 36 -10.56 8.70 14.64
N GLU A 37 -9.52 9.07 15.39
CA GLU A 37 -8.37 9.85 14.90
C GLU A 37 -7.52 9.01 13.94
N CYS A 38 -7.81 7.72 13.77
CA CYS A 38 -7.11 6.80 12.86
C CYS A 38 -8.04 5.80 12.17
N GLY A 39 -7.60 5.28 11.02
CA GLY A 39 -8.29 4.24 10.24
C GLY A 39 -7.77 2.81 10.48
N CYS A 40 -6.97 2.61 11.54
CA CYS A 40 -6.36 1.32 11.87
C CYS A 40 -7.42 0.30 12.31
N LYS A 41 -7.25 -0.97 11.90
CA LYS A 41 -8.15 -2.09 12.23
C LYS A 41 -7.34 -3.34 12.60
N GLY A 42 -7.90 -4.18 13.48
CA GLY A 42 -7.27 -5.42 13.93
C GLY A 42 -5.92 -5.19 14.60
N ILE A 43 -4.91 -5.95 14.18
CA ILE A 43 -3.54 -5.90 14.72
C ILE A 43 -2.73 -4.69 14.22
N ARG A 44 -3.22 -3.94 13.22
CA ARG A 44 -2.48 -2.81 12.65
C ARG A 44 -2.58 -1.61 13.58
N THR A 45 -1.44 -0.97 13.85
CA THR A 45 -1.36 0.25 14.68
C THR A 45 -0.65 1.39 13.96
N CYS A 46 -1.00 2.60 14.37
CA CYS A 46 -0.25 3.82 14.05
C CYS A 46 0.19 4.48 15.36
N LEU A 47 0.98 5.55 15.30
CA LEU A 47 1.46 6.22 16.52
C LEU A 47 0.31 6.76 17.39
N ILE A 48 -0.84 7.09 16.80
CA ILE A 48 -2.03 7.50 17.56
C ILE A 48 -2.59 6.31 18.35
N CYS A 49 -2.73 5.14 17.71
CA CYS A 49 -3.18 3.92 18.38
C CYS A 49 -2.24 3.54 19.54
N GLU A 50 -0.93 3.64 19.31
CA GLU A 50 0.10 3.27 20.28
C GLU A 50 0.06 4.20 21.51
N ARG A 51 -0.07 5.52 21.30
CA ARG A 51 -0.26 6.49 22.40
C ARG A 51 -1.55 6.26 23.20
N GLN A 52 -2.66 5.97 22.52
CA GLN A 52 -3.96 5.79 23.17
C GLN A 52 -4.06 4.47 23.94
N ARG A 53 -3.44 3.40 23.43
CA ARG A 53 -3.56 2.07 24.04
C ARG A 53 -2.67 1.91 25.28
N GLN A 54 -1.64 2.73 25.48
CA GLN A 54 -0.60 2.50 26.51
C GLN A 54 -0.03 1.07 26.46
N VAL A 55 -0.08 0.42 25.29
CA VAL A 55 0.39 -0.95 25.07
C VAL A 55 1.69 -0.87 24.30
N ASP A 56 2.69 -1.62 24.75
CA ASP A 56 3.92 -1.83 23.98
C ASP A 56 3.58 -2.35 22.58
N PRO A 57 4.17 -1.81 21.50
CA PRO A 57 3.80 -2.17 20.16
C PRO A 57 3.92 -3.70 19.93
N PRO A 58 2.92 -4.37 19.31
CA PRO A 58 2.93 -5.83 19.10
C PRO A 58 4.08 -6.35 18.22
N TRP A 59 4.89 -5.44 17.65
CA TRP A 59 6.06 -5.74 16.83
C TRP A 59 7.32 -6.09 17.65
N GLN A 60 7.25 -6.14 18.98
CA GLN A 60 8.33 -6.62 19.86
C GLN A 60 8.53 -8.14 19.84
N LEU A 61 7.95 -8.86 18.87
CA LEU A 61 8.41 -10.22 18.57
C LEU A 61 9.84 -10.12 18.03
N SER A 62 10.74 -10.91 18.62
CA SER A 62 12.16 -10.98 18.27
C SER A 62 12.35 -10.86 16.75
N PRO A 63 13.25 -9.97 16.27
CA PRO A 63 13.42 -9.79 14.84
C PRO A 63 13.78 -11.14 14.23
N LYS A 64 12.90 -11.65 13.37
CA LYS A 64 13.27 -12.75 12.48
C LYS A 64 14.59 -12.37 11.82
N LYS A 65 15.52 -13.31 11.72
CA LYS A 65 16.77 -13.08 11.01
C LYS A 65 16.41 -12.62 9.60
N THR A 66 16.66 -11.35 9.29
CA THR A 66 16.32 -10.75 7.99
C THR A 66 17.59 -10.26 7.34
N HIS A 67 18.01 -10.95 6.30
CA HIS A 67 19.11 -10.64 5.42
C HIS A 67 18.65 -9.58 4.41
N ARG A 68 19.26 -8.41 4.48
CA ARG A 68 18.88 -7.26 3.65
C ARG A 68 19.75 -7.21 2.41
N PHE A 69 19.09 -7.08 1.27
CA PHE A 69 19.70 -6.83 -0.02
C PHE A 69 19.19 -5.51 -0.57
N LEU A 70 20.03 -4.78 -1.29
CA LEU A 70 19.69 -3.56 -2.01
C LEU A 70 19.46 -3.89 -3.48
N TYR A 71 18.33 -3.46 -4.03
CA TYR A 71 18.07 -3.58 -5.46
C TYR A 71 18.91 -2.57 -6.24
N CYS A 72 19.67 -3.06 -7.21
CA CYS A 72 20.44 -2.25 -8.15
C CYS A 72 19.64 -2.11 -9.46
N VAL A 73 19.21 -0.89 -9.75
CA VAL A 73 18.37 -0.57 -10.93
C VAL A 73 19.10 -0.86 -12.24
N ASP A 74 20.40 -0.55 -12.30
CA ASP A 74 21.20 -0.68 -13.54
C ASP A 74 21.40 -2.14 -13.96
N THR A 75 21.48 -3.04 -12.97
CA THR A 75 21.75 -4.47 -13.23
C THR A 75 20.49 -5.33 -13.15
N GLY A 76 19.49 -4.91 -12.36
CA GLY A 76 18.33 -5.73 -12.01
C GLY A 76 18.62 -6.79 -10.94
N TRP A 77 19.70 -6.65 -10.18
CA TRP A 77 20.11 -7.59 -9.14
C TRP A 77 19.81 -7.06 -7.74
N ALA A 78 19.56 -7.97 -6.80
CA ALA A 78 19.56 -7.69 -5.38
C ALA A 78 20.96 -8.00 -4.82
N VAL A 79 21.66 -6.98 -4.34
CA VAL A 79 23.05 -7.05 -3.87
C VAL A 79 23.08 -6.94 -2.34
N GLY A 80 23.84 -7.79 -1.67
CA GLY A 80 23.96 -7.74 -0.21
C GLY A 80 24.57 -6.42 0.24
N ALA A 81 24.06 -5.90 1.36
CA ALA A 81 24.52 -4.61 1.87
C ALA A 81 26.01 -4.64 2.25
N GLU A 82 26.68 -3.50 2.08
CA GLU A 82 28.02 -3.25 2.64
C GLU A 82 28.03 -3.51 4.15
N ASP A 83 29.15 -4.01 4.68
CA ASP A 83 29.34 -4.37 6.09
C ASP A 83 28.36 -5.43 6.61
N SER A 84 27.78 -6.25 5.73
CA SER A 84 26.91 -7.37 6.10
C SER A 84 27.54 -8.72 5.80
N ASP A 85 27.04 -9.79 6.42
CA ASP A 85 27.41 -11.17 6.08
C ASP A 85 27.23 -11.49 4.58
N PHE A 86 26.48 -10.66 3.85
CA PHE A 86 26.14 -10.83 2.44
C PHE A 86 26.85 -9.84 1.52
N GLU A 87 27.79 -9.05 2.04
CA GLU A 87 28.62 -8.20 1.20
C GLU A 87 29.29 -9.05 0.10
N GLY A 88 29.27 -8.55 -1.14
CA GLY A 88 29.77 -9.26 -2.32
C GLY A 88 28.87 -10.39 -2.84
N TRP A 89 27.74 -10.68 -2.20
CA TRP A 89 26.75 -11.65 -2.66
C TRP A 89 25.56 -10.97 -3.34
N ALA A 90 25.03 -11.57 -4.40
CA ALA A 90 23.86 -11.05 -5.09
C ALA A 90 23.02 -12.17 -5.71
N PHE A 91 21.79 -11.83 -6.10
CA PHE A 91 20.94 -12.69 -6.91
C PHE A 91 20.09 -11.85 -7.89
N PRO A 92 19.69 -12.41 -9.05
CA PRO A 92 18.81 -11.72 -9.98
C PRO A 92 17.44 -11.41 -9.33
N PHE A 93 16.95 -10.20 -9.53
CA PHE A 93 15.66 -9.75 -9.01
C PHE A 93 14.77 -9.19 -10.14
N PRO A 94 14.26 -10.06 -11.04
CA PRO A 94 13.51 -9.63 -12.21
C PRO A 94 12.11 -9.10 -11.85
N GLY A 95 11.52 -8.35 -12.78
CA GLY A 95 10.15 -7.85 -12.64
C GLY A 95 10.05 -6.52 -11.90
N VAL A 96 11.16 -5.80 -11.73
CA VAL A 96 11.17 -4.43 -11.22
C VAL A 96 11.66 -3.50 -12.33
N THR A 97 10.99 -2.37 -12.50
CA THR A 97 11.47 -1.26 -13.33
C THR A 97 11.28 0.04 -12.55
N LEU A 98 12.34 0.85 -12.47
CA LEU A 98 12.30 2.17 -11.86
C LEU A 98 12.63 3.21 -12.93
N ILE A 99 11.74 4.18 -13.11
CA ILE A 99 11.94 5.32 -14.00
C ILE A 99 12.05 6.57 -13.14
N GLU A 100 13.25 7.12 -13.03
CA GLU A 100 13.49 8.35 -12.29
C GLU A 100 12.98 9.58 -13.05
N ASP A 101 12.70 10.66 -12.31
CA ASP A 101 12.18 11.94 -12.86
C ASP A 101 11.05 11.78 -13.90
N PHE A 102 10.15 10.82 -13.65
CA PHE A 102 9.01 10.50 -14.52
C PHE A 102 8.00 11.66 -14.61
N VAL A 103 7.89 12.45 -13.54
CA VAL A 103 7.17 13.73 -13.54
C VAL A 103 8.14 14.86 -13.21
N THR A 104 7.84 16.06 -13.71
CA THR A 104 8.59 17.27 -13.35
C THR A 104 8.23 17.75 -11.93
N ARG A 105 8.96 18.75 -11.43
CA ARG A 105 8.65 19.35 -10.12
C ARG A 105 7.32 20.09 -10.15
N GLU A 106 7.02 20.74 -11.28
CA GLU A 106 5.80 21.51 -11.51
C GLU A 106 4.59 20.57 -11.60
N GLU A 107 4.73 19.45 -12.32
CA GLU A 107 3.72 18.40 -12.38
C GLU A 107 3.47 17.76 -11.01
N GLU A 108 4.53 17.42 -10.27
CA GLU A 108 4.43 16.90 -8.89
C GLU A 108 3.66 17.87 -7.98
N ALA A 109 4.00 19.15 -8.03
CA ALA A 109 3.34 20.18 -7.21
C ALA A 109 1.86 20.33 -7.57
N GLU A 110 1.52 20.37 -8.86
CA GLU A 110 0.15 20.53 -9.32
C GLU A 110 -0.71 19.29 -9.00
N MET A 111 -0.19 18.09 -9.23
CA MET A 111 -0.88 16.84 -8.88
C MET A 111 -1.19 16.79 -7.39
N VAL A 112 -0.21 17.07 -6.52
CA VAL A 112 -0.41 17.04 -5.06
C VAL A 112 -1.40 18.12 -4.63
N ARG A 113 -1.33 19.32 -5.21
CA ARG A 113 -2.30 20.39 -4.94
C ARG A 113 -3.72 19.95 -5.27
N LEU A 114 -3.92 19.32 -6.42
CA LEU A 114 -5.23 18.81 -6.84
C LEU A 114 -5.71 17.64 -5.96
N MET A 115 -4.83 16.72 -5.56
CA MET A 115 -5.16 15.68 -4.58
C MET A 115 -5.61 16.28 -3.26
N ASP A 116 -4.96 17.34 -2.79
CA ASP A 116 -5.27 18.01 -1.51
C ASP A 116 -6.56 18.85 -1.56
N CYS A 117 -7.10 19.14 -2.74
CA CYS A 117 -8.43 19.75 -2.89
C CYS A 117 -9.58 18.78 -2.54
N ASP A 118 -9.34 17.48 -2.63
CA ASP A 118 -10.33 16.45 -2.31
C ASP A 118 -10.11 15.84 -0.91
N PRO A 119 -11.18 15.37 -0.23
CA PRO A 119 -11.04 14.79 1.09
C PRO A 119 -10.19 13.51 1.11
N TRP A 120 -9.18 13.50 1.97
CA TRP A 120 -8.42 12.31 2.32
C TRP A 120 -9.15 11.47 3.37
N LYS A 121 -9.42 10.19 3.07
CA LYS A 121 -10.04 9.25 4.02
C LYS A 121 -8.99 8.59 4.90
N LEU A 122 -9.29 8.41 6.19
CA LEU A 122 -8.40 7.67 7.08
C LEU A 122 -8.22 6.23 6.62
N SER A 123 -6.97 5.77 6.64
CA SER A 123 -6.57 4.42 6.25
C SER A 123 -5.77 3.75 7.37
N GLN A 124 -5.46 2.46 7.18
CA GLN A 124 -4.72 1.67 8.15
C GLN A 124 -3.28 2.17 8.31
N SER A 125 -2.65 1.79 9.42
CA SER A 125 -1.25 2.04 9.75
C SER A 125 -0.83 3.50 9.51
N GLY A 126 -1.66 4.45 9.95
CA GLY A 126 -1.35 5.89 10.00
C GLY A 126 -1.61 6.66 8.70
N ARG A 127 -1.88 5.94 7.60
CA ARG A 127 -2.05 6.52 6.26
C ARG A 127 -3.41 7.21 6.09
N ARG A 128 -3.50 7.99 5.02
CA ARG A 128 -4.77 8.39 4.40
C ARG A 128 -4.82 7.89 2.96
N LYS A 129 -6.02 7.87 2.38
CA LYS A 129 -6.22 7.39 1.01
C LYS A 129 -7.33 8.12 0.25
N GLN A 130 -7.22 8.05 -1.06
CA GLN A 130 -8.26 8.37 -2.04
C GLN A 130 -8.29 7.22 -3.05
N ASP A 131 -9.44 6.61 -3.26
CA ASP A 131 -9.61 5.51 -4.20
C ASP A 131 -10.39 6.02 -5.43
N TYR A 132 -9.93 5.70 -6.63
CA TYR A 132 -10.57 6.02 -7.91
C TYR A 132 -10.68 4.73 -8.71
N GLY A 133 -11.83 4.09 -8.67
CA GLY A 133 -12.00 2.78 -9.28
C GLY A 133 -13.36 2.16 -8.96
N PRO A 134 -13.64 0.96 -9.50
CA PRO A 134 -14.86 0.25 -9.16
C PRO A 134 -14.89 -0.14 -7.68
N ARG A 135 -16.11 -0.29 -7.15
CA ARG A 135 -16.28 -0.84 -5.80
C ARG A 135 -16.11 -2.35 -5.85
N VAL A 136 -15.15 -2.86 -5.09
CA VAL A 136 -14.76 -4.28 -5.11
C VAL A 136 -15.12 -4.99 -3.81
N ASN A 137 -15.59 -6.23 -3.93
CA ASN A 137 -15.60 -7.20 -2.85
C ASN A 137 -14.75 -8.41 -3.26
N PHE A 138 -13.47 -8.39 -2.87
CA PHE A 138 -12.49 -9.42 -3.22
C PHE A 138 -12.91 -10.82 -2.77
N ARG A 139 -13.40 -10.96 -1.53
CA ARG A 139 -13.82 -12.27 -0.98
C ARG A 139 -14.95 -12.92 -1.79
N LYS A 140 -15.88 -12.12 -2.31
CA LYS A 140 -17.01 -12.62 -3.11
C LYS A 140 -16.72 -12.56 -4.61
N GLN A 141 -15.56 -12.06 -5.02
CA GLN A 141 -15.23 -11.78 -6.42
C GLN A 141 -16.36 -10.99 -7.13
N LYS A 142 -16.82 -9.91 -6.49
CA LYS A 142 -17.89 -9.04 -7.01
C LYS A 142 -17.40 -7.62 -7.25
N LEU A 143 -17.83 -7.05 -8.36
CA LEU A 143 -17.54 -5.68 -8.77
C LEU A 143 -18.83 -4.89 -8.98
N LYS A 144 -18.76 -3.60 -8.69
CA LYS A 144 -19.81 -2.63 -9.02
C LYS A 144 -19.17 -1.39 -9.66
N THR A 145 -19.64 -1.03 -10.84
CA THR A 145 -19.21 0.17 -11.58
C THR A 145 -19.89 1.43 -11.06
N ALA A 146 -21.02 1.30 -10.36
CA ALA A 146 -21.77 2.42 -9.82
C ALA A 146 -20.91 3.35 -8.95
N GLY A 147 -20.81 4.62 -9.36
CA GLY A 147 -20.04 5.67 -8.69
C GLY A 147 -18.58 5.80 -9.16
N PHE A 148 -18.09 4.89 -10.01
CA PHE A 148 -16.82 5.08 -10.70
C PHE A 148 -17.07 5.98 -11.92
N LEU A 149 -16.47 7.16 -11.91
CA LEU A 149 -16.61 8.17 -12.98
C LEU A 149 -15.33 8.33 -13.79
N GLY A 150 -14.39 7.39 -13.65
CA GLY A 150 -13.09 7.39 -14.29
C GLY A 150 -11.95 7.69 -13.32
N LEU A 151 -10.74 7.76 -13.86
CA LEU A 151 -9.55 8.21 -13.14
C LEU A 151 -9.61 9.74 -12.89
N PRO A 152 -8.82 10.31 -11.98
CA PRO A 152 -8.78 11.76 -11.81
C PRO A 152 -8.10 12.46 -13.00
N SER A 153 -8.52 13.70 -13.28
CA SER A 153 -8.04 14.49 -14.43
C SER A 153 -6.52 14.67 -14.43
N PHE A 154 -5.92 14.91 -13.26
CA PHE A 154 -4.47 15.11 -13.10
C PHE A 154 -3.62 13.87 -13.43
N SER A 155 -4.24 12.72 -13.66
CA SER A 155 -3.53 11.49 -14.05
C SER A 155 -3.54 11.27 -15.56
N ARG A 156 -4.24 12.09 -16.35
CA ARG A 156 -4.36 11.89 -17.81
C ARG A 156 -3.00 11.88 -18.50
N GLU A 157 -2.22 12.92 -18.30
CA GLU A 157 -0.90 13.09 -18.93
C GLU A 157 0.10 12.05 -18.39
N VAL A 158 -0.01 11.71 -17.10
CA VAL A 158 0.80 10.67 -16.45
C VAL A 158 0.55 9.30 -17.10
N VAL A 159 -0.73 8.91 -17.26
CA VAL A 159 -1.10 7.62 -17.88
C VAL A 159 -0.72 7.59 -19.37
N GLN A 160 -0.90 8.70 -20.10
CA GLN A 160 -0.44 8.79 -21.49
C GLN A 160 1.07 8.62 -21.60
N ARG A 161 1.85 9.25 -20.70
CA ARG A 161 3.30 9.13 -20.65
C ARG A 161 3.76 7.72 -20.32
N MET A 162 3.02 6.97 -19.49
CA MET A 162 3.35 5.56 -19.22
C MET A 162 3.42 4.75 -20.52
N GLY A 163 2.49 4.97 -21.45
CA GLY A 163 2.46 4.28 -22.74
C GLY A 163 3.65 4.55 -23.68
N LEU A 164 4.53 5.51 -23.36
CA LEU A 164 5.76 5.77 -24.11
C LEU A 164 6.90 4.81 -23.72
N TYR A 165 6.75 4.05 -22.64
CA TYR A 165 7.76 3.11 -22.17
C TYR A 165 7.44 1.70 -22.66
N PRO A 166 8.41 0.96 -23.23
CA PRO A 166 8.16 -0.37 -23.78
C PRO A 166 7.50 -1.37 -22.80
N SER A 167 7.77 -1.26 -21.50
CA SER A 167 7.16 -2.12 -20.48
C SER A 167 5.70 -1.80 -20.16
N LEU A 168 5.18 -0.67 -20.65
CA LEU A 168 3.87 -0.10 -20.32
C LEU A 168 3.06 0.30 -21.57
N GLU A 169 3.49 -0.04 -22.79
CA GLU A 169 2.83 0.38 -24.04
C GLU A 169 1.34 0.01 -24.09
N ASP A 170 0.97 -1.20 -23.64
CA ASP A 170 -0.42 -1.68 -23.55
C ASP A 170 -1.01 -1.57 -22.14
N PHE A 171 -0.38 -0.82 -21.23
CA PHE A 171 -0.86 -0.67 -19.86
C PHE A 171 -2.10 0.23 -19.82
N GLN A 172 -3.23 -0.35 -19.42
CA GLN A 172 -4.51 0.36 -19.31
C GLN A 172 -5.04 0.32 -17.88
N PRO A 173 -4.82 1.38 -17.08
CA PRO A 173 -5.28 1.39 -15.71
C PRO A 173 -6.80 1.58 -15.63
N VAL A 174 -7.42 0.80 -14.73
CA VAL A 174 -8.84 0.90 -14.38
C VAL A 174 -9.08 1.34 -12.95
N GLU A 175 -7.99 1.46 -12.18
CA GLU A 175 -8.02 1.90 -10.81
C GLU A 175 -6.76 2.73 -10.51
N GLN A 176 -6.96 3.75 -9.69
CA GLN A 176 -5.91 4.53 -9.06
C GLN A 176 -6.20 4.68 -7.57
N CYS A 177 -5.23 4.30 -6.72
CA CYS A 177 -5.25 4.54 -5.29
C CYS A 177 -4.16 5.54 -4.93
N ASN A 178 -4.56 6.71 -4.41
CA ASN A 178 -3.60 7.64 -3.81
C ASN A 178 -3.46 7.32 -2.32
N LEU A 179 -2.23 7.24 -1.84
CA LEU A 179 -1.91 7.03 -0.43
C LEU A 179 -1.05 8.19 0.08
N ASP A 180 -1.48 8.80 1.18
CA ASP A 180 -0.75 9.86 1.89
C ASP A 180 -0.16 9.31 3.20
N TYR A 181 1.15 9.49 3.35
CA TYR A 181 1.95 8.99 4.44
C TYR A 181 2.53 10.17 5.22
N SER A 182 2.41 10.11 6.54
CA SER A 182 2.97 11.09 7.48
C SER A 182 3.83 10.39 8.56
N PRO A 183 5.06 10.88 8.82
CA PRO A 183 5.90 10.37 9.90
C PRO A 183 5.28 10.61 11.28
N GLU A 184 4.56 11.72 11.48
CA GLU A 184 3.90 12.09 12.75
C GLU A 184 2.83 11.07 13.18
N ARG A 185 2.23 10.40 12.19
CA ARG A 185 1.26 9.31 12.39
C ARG A 185 1.92 7.94 12.43
N GLY A 186 3.21 7.85 12.14
CA GLY A 186 3.95 6.60 12.01
C GLY A 186 3.45 5.78 10.83
N SER A 187 3.22 6.47 9.70
CA SER A 187 2.68 5.84 8.51
C SER A 187 3.62 4.75 7.99
N ALA A 188 3.04 3.61 7.64
CA ALA A 188 3.73 2.45 7.07
C ALA A 188 2.74 1.74 6.15
N ILE A 189 3.16 0.71 5.40
CA ILE A 189 2.25 -0.28 4.84
C ILE A 189 2.88 -1.66 5.01
N ASP A 190 2.11 -2.58 5.57
CA ASP A 190 2.63 -3.90 5.88
C ASP A 190 2.85 -4.74 4.62
N PRO A 191 3.78 -5.72 4.64
CA PRO A 191 3.99 -6.60 3.51
C PRO A 191 2.70 -7.32 3.08
N HIS A 192 2.32 -7.15 1.82
CA HIS A 192 1.11 -7.75 1.22
C HIS A 192 1.31 -8.06 -0.27
N LEU A 193 0.40 -8.87 -0.80
CA LEU A 193 0.17 -9.01 -2.23
C LEU A 193 -1.15 -8.31 -2.56
N ASP A 194 -1.19 -7.68 -3.71
CA ASP A 194 -2.42 -7.17 -4.29
C ASP A 194 -3.24 -8.32 -4.89
N ASP A 195 -4.56 -8.16 -4.91
CA ASP A 195 -5.47 -9.23 -5.30
C ASP A 195 -5.34 -9.58 -6.80
N ALA A 196 -4.88 -10.80 -7.07
CA ALA A 196 -4.61 -11.29 -8.43
C ALA A 196 -5.87 -11.74 -9.19
N TRP A 197 -7.04 -11.81 -8.54
CA TRP A 197 -8.28 -12.07 -9.28
C TRP A 197 -8.67 -10.86 -10.11
N LEU A 198 -8.54 -9.65 -9.55
CA LEU A 198 -8.95 -8.43 -10.24
C LEU A 198 -7.79 -7.71 -10.93
N TRP A 199 -6.64 -7.62 -10.27
CA TRP A 199 -5.55 -6.79 -10.75
C TRP A 199 -4.56 -7.60 -11.56
N GLY A 200 -4.17 -7.08 -12.72
CA GLY A 200 -3.37 -7.78 -13.72
C GLY A 200 -1.87 -7.83 -13.43
N GLU A 201 -1.11 -7.91 -14.52
CA GLU A 201 0.31 -8.24 -14.51
C GLU A 201 1.17 -7.13 -13.91
N ARG A 202 0.84 -5.87 -14.21
CA ARG A 202 1.64 -4.72 -13.81
C ARG A 202 0.99 -3.95 -12.66
N LEU A 203 1.78 -3.69 -11.63
CA LEU A 203 1.52 -2.64 -10.66
C LEU A 203 2.42 -1.46 -10.94
N VAL A 204 1.81 -0.30 -11.14
CA VAL A 204 2.54 0.92 -11.42
C VAL A 204 2.32 1.90 -10.27
N SER A 205 3.38 2.44 -9.69
CA SER A 205 3.30 3.38 -8.55
C SER A 205 4.16 4.60 -8.81
N LEU A 206 3.52 5.77 -8.87
CA LEU A 206 4.19 7.07 -8.96
C LEU A 206 4.47 7.59 -7.55
N ASN A 207 5.74 7.81 -7.22
CA ASN A 207 6.18 8.30 -5.92
C ASN A 207 6.34 9.83 -5.92
N LEU A 208 5.75 10.52 -4.96
CA LEU A 208 5.70 11.99 -4.88
C LEU A 208 6.15 12.52 -3.51
N LEU A 209 6.60 13.77 -3.49
CA LEU A 209 7.04 14.61 -2.36
C LEU A 209 8.35 14.17 -1.70
N SER A 210 8.42 12.91 -1.24
CA SER A 210 9.56 12.39 -0.47
C SER A 210 10.00 11.02 -1.00
N PRO A 211 11.31 10.73 -1.01
CA PRO A 211 11.80 9.38 -1.27
C PRO A 211 11.34 8.41 -0.18
N THR A 212 11.38 7.11 -0.51
CA THR A 212 11.16 6.00 0.42
C THR A 212 11.97 4.78 -0.01
N VAL A 213 11.80 3.67 0.72
CA VAL A 213 12.25 2.34 0.32
C VAL A 213 11.05 1.39 0.30
N MET A 214 10.81 0.77 -0.86
CA MET A 214 9.88 -0.35 -1.01
C MET A 214 10.58 -1.64 -0.57
N SER A 215 9.95 -2.35 0.34
CA SER A 215 10.47 -3.57 0.95
C SER A 215 9.79 -4.78 0.31
N MET A 216 10.57 -5.62 -0.35
CA MET A 216 10.10 -6.86 -0.97
C MET A 216 10.50 -8.05 -0.08
N SER A 217 9.55 -8.89 0.28
CA SER A 217 9.80 -10.10 1.09
C SER A 217 8.92 -11.25 0.62
N GLN A 218 9.38 -12.48 0.76
CA GLN A 218 8.60 -13.67 0.41
C GLN A 218 8.36 -14.51 1.66
N LYS A 219 7.19 -15.16 1.77
CA LYS A 219 6.86 -16.07 2.89
C LYS A 219 6.83 -17.54 2.50
N GLY A 220 7.07 -17.84 1.23
CA GLY A 220 7.05 -19.19 0.68
C GLY A 220 8.28 -20.00 1.07
N PRO A 221 8.17 -21.33 1.11
CA PRO A 221 9.33 -22.20 1.25
C PRO A 221 10.22 -22.08 0.01
N GLY A 222 11.53 -22.20 0.19
CA GLY A 222 12.50 -22.12 -0.89
C GLY A 222 13.82 -21.53 -0.43
N ASN A 223 14.84 -21.72 -1.28
CA ASN A 223 16.15 -21.11 -1.08
C ASN A 223 16.48 -20.26 -2.31
N LEU A 224 17.02 -19.07 -2.08
CA LEU A 224 17.67 -18.27 -3.10
C LEU A 224 19.12 -18.72 -3.21
N LEU A 225 19.57 -18.92 -4.44
CA LEU A 225 20.97 -19.15 -4.75
C LEU A 225 21.63 -17.80 -4.99
N LEU A 226 22.67 -17.52 -4.22
CA LEU A 226 23.47 -16.32 -4.30
C LEU A 226 24.71 -16.63 -5.13
N SER A 227 25.10 -15.69 -5.97
CA SER A 227 26.40 -15.68 -6.64
C SER A 227 27.19 -14.44 -6.24
N SER A 228 28.46 -14.38 -6.63
CA SER A 228 29.24 -13.15 -6.52
C SER A 228 28.52 -12.00 -7.24
N ALA A 229 28.47 -10.84 -6.61
CA ALA A 229 27.85 -9.65 -7.18
C ALA A 229 28.56 -9.28 -8.50
N PRO A 230 27.82 -8.93 -9.57
CA PRO A 230 28.45 -8.50 -10.81
C PRO A 230 29.34 -7.27 -10.54
N PRO A 231 30.55 -7.21 -11.12
CA PRO A 231 31.42 -6.06 -10.95
C PRO A 231 30.74 -4.80 -11.49
N ALA A 232 30.88 -3.68 -10.78
CA ALA A 232 30.26 -2.39 -11.13
C ALA A 232 30.75 -1.77 -12.46
N SER A 233 31.66 -2.43 -13.18
CA SER A 233 32.19 -1.99 -14.47
C SER A 233 32.67 -3.18 -15.31
N PRO A 234 32.53 -3.16 -16.65
CA PRO A 234 33.02 -4.22 -17.51
C PRO A 234 34.54 -4.07 -17.71
N LYS A 235 35.33 -4.82 -16.95
CA LYS A 235 36.73 -5.08 -17.30
C LYS A 235 37.04 -6.57 -17.14
N ASP A 236 37.42 -7.14 -18.28
CA ASP A 236 38.17 -8.36 -18.59
C ASP A 236 37.87 -9.67 -17.81
N SER A 237 37.55 -10.69 -18.61
CA SER A 237 37.43 -12.11 -18.26
C SER A 237 38.80 -12.70 -17.85
N VAL A 238 39.00 -13.87 -17.22
CA VAL A 238 38.35 -15.20 -17.21
C VAL A 238 38.80 -15.90 -15.90
N ASP A 239 37.94 -16.68 -15.23
CA ASP A 239 38.29 -18.06 -14.86
C ASP A 239 37.09 -18.87 -14.37
N SER A 240 36.96 -20.08 -14.94
CA SER A 240 35.94 -21.08 -14.61
C SER A 240 36.33 -21.80 -13.32
N ALA A 241 36.11 -21.13 -12.20
CA ALA A 241 36.02 -21.76 -10.89
C ALA A 241 34.54 -21.93 -10.56
N THR A 242 34.14 -23.09 -10.03
CA THR A 242 32.78 -23.34 -9.53
C THR A 242 32.39 -22.18 -8.63
N ALA A 243 31.55 -21.27 -9.13
CA ALA A 243 31.23 -20.04 -8.42
C ALA A 243 30.72 -20.43 -7.03
N PRO A 244 31.29 -19.88 -5.95
CA PRO A 244 30.82 -20.21 -4.62
C PRO A 244 29.34 -19.85 -4.59
N CYS A 245 28.50 -20.83 -4.32
CA CYS A 245 27.05 -20.69 -4.33
C CYS A 245 26.58 -20.77 -2.89
N ARG A 246 26.16 -19.64 -2.34
CA ARG A 246 25.56 -19.59 -1.01
C ARG A 246 24.05 -19.68 -1.17
N SER A 247 23.41 -20.51 -0.36
CA SER A 247 21.95 -20.55 -0.31
C SER A 247 21.44 -19.81 0.92
N VAL A 248 20.32 -19.09 0.75
CA VAL A 248 19.58 -18.47 1.85
C VAL A 248 18.09 -18.80 1.76
N PRO A 249 17.42 -19.08 2.88
CA PRO A 249 15.98 -19.26 2.88
C PRO A 249 15.28 -17.99 2.38
N CYS A 250 14.34 -18.12 1.42
CA CYS A 250 13.61 -16.96 0.86
C CYS A 250 12.90 -16.13 1.94
N GLN A 251 12.39 -16.81 2.97
CA GLN A 251 11.66 -16.20 4.10
C GLN A 251 12.52 -15.30 5.00
N ASP A 252 13.84 -15.43 4.91
CA ASP A 252 14.80 -14.66 5.69
C ASP A 252 15.37 -13.49 4.86
N VAL A 253 14.88 -13.27 3.63
CA VAL A 253 15.37 -12.23 2.73
C VAL A 253 14.40 -11.06 2.61
N GLU A 254 14.94 -9.84 2.71
CA GLU A 254 14.26 -8.58 2.39
C GLU A 254 15.06 -7.85 1.32
N VAL A 255 14.46 -7.59 0.16
CA VAL A 255 15.04 -6.74 -0.88
C VAL A 255 14.49 -5.33 -0.74
N ALA A 256 15.38 -4.38 -0.48
CA ALA A 256 15.08 -2.96 -0.39
C ALA A 256 15.24 -2.31 -1.76
N ILE A 257 14.16 -1.76 -2.31
CA ILE A 257 14.17 -0.96 -3.54
C ILE A 257 14.08 0.52 -3.15
N PRO A 258 15.15 1.31 -3.31
CA PRO A 258 15.05 2.77 -3.18
C PRO A 258 14.07 3.32 -4.21
N VAL A 259 13.16 4.18 -3.76
CA VAL A 259 12.17 4.84 -4.62
C VAL A 259 12.31 6.35 -4.43
N PRO A 260 13.07 7.04 -5.29
CA PRO A 260 13.22 8.48 -5.26
C PRO A 260 11.89 9.22 -5.42
N ARG A 261 11.83 10.50 -5.04
CA ARG A 261 10.66 11.32 -5.38
C ARG A 261 10.57 11.54 -6.90
N ARG A 262 9.37 11.69 -7.43
CA ARG A 262 9.03 11.80 -8.86
C ARG A 262 9.36 10.57 -9.71
N SER A 263 9.67 9.42 -9.11
CA SER A 263 9.94 8.19 -9.85
C SER A 263 8.67 7.35 -10.06
N LEU A 264 8.61 6.63 -11.18
CA LEU A 264 7.63 5.58 -11.44
C LEU A 264 8.25 4.21 -11.14
N LEU A 265 7.63 3.45 -10.23
CA LEU A 265 7.99 2.07 -9.94
C LEU A 265 7.00 1.12 -10.59
N VAL A 266 7.47 0.18 -11.40
CA VAL A 266 6.68 -0.91 -11.98
C VAL A 266 7.10 -2.22 -11.35
N LEU A 267 6.12 -2.96 -10.82
CA LEU A 267 6.29 -4.35 -10.39
C LEU A 267 5.51 -5.27 -11.33
N ALA A 268 6.17 -6.28 -11.87
CA ALA A 268 5.62 -7.29 -12.76
C ALA A 268 6.22 -8.68 -12.45
N GLY A 269 5.69 -9.74 -13.04
CA GLY A 269 6.18 -11.10 -12.94
C GLY A 269 6.35 -11.57 -11.50
N ALA A 270 7.53 -12.13 -11.19
CA ALA A 270 7.83 -12.64 -9.86
C ALA A 270 7.70 -11.55 -8.78
N ALA A 271 8.23 -10.34 -9.02
CA ALA A 271 8.16 -9.23 -8.06
C ALA A 271 6.71 -8.84 -7.72
N ARG A 272 5.80 -8.97 -8.68
CA ARG A 272 4.36 -8.71 -8.50
C ARG A 272 3.64 -9.85 -7.76
N HIS A 273 3.86 -11.09 -8.18
CA HIS A 273 2.99 -12.21 -7.81
C HIS A 273 3.55 -13.08 -6.68
N GLN A 274 4.86 -13.06 -6.46
CA GLN A 274 5.53 -13.94 -5.50
C GLN A 274 6.11 -13.18 -4.30
N TRP A 275 6.44 -11.90 -4.48
CA TRP A 275 7.03 -11.07 -3.44
C TRP A 275 5.98 -10.12 -2.85
N THR A 276 5.78 -10.22 -1.54
CA THR A 276 4.99 -9.24 -0.81
C THR A 276 5.75 -7.92 -0.74
N HIS A 277 5.05 -6.82 -1.01
CA HIS A 277 5.63 -5.48 -0.98
C HIS A 277 5.09 -4.69 0.22
N GLY A 278 5.92 -3.83 0.81
CA GLY A 278 5.60 -3.05 1.99
C GLY A 278 6.48 -1.81 2.13
N ILE A 279 6.12 -0.91 3.04
CA ILE A 279 6.95 0.25 3.40
C ILE A 279 7.03 0.31 4.91
N HIS A 280 8.25 0.18 5.43
CA HIS A 280 8.51 0.30 6.87
C HIS A 280 8.35 1.74 7.34
N ARG A 281 7.83 1.91 8.56
CA ARG A 281 7.69 3.23 9.22
C ARG A 281 8.99 4.03 9.20
N ARG A 282 10.12 3.35 9.42
CA ARG A 282 11.47 3.97 9.41
C ARG A 282 11.85 4.61 8.07
N HIS A 283 11.22 4.24 6.96
CA HIS A 283 11.49 4.78 5.63
C HIS A 283 10.57 5.95 5.25
N ILE A 284 9.59 6.30 6.09
CA ILE A 284 8.79 7.54 5.94
C ILE A 284 9.44 8.63 6.78
N LYS A 285 10.23 9.50 6.14
CA LYS A 285 10.98 10.58 6.81
C LYS A 285 10.32 11.95 6.72
N ALA A 286 9.47 12.16 5.72
CA ALA A 286 8.67 13.35 5.50
C ALA A 286 7.31 12.94 4.92
N ARG A 287 6.41 13.91 4.69
CA ARG A 287 5.18 13.64 3.97
C ARG A 287 5.50 13.03 2.61
N ARG A 288 4.88 11.89 2.31
CA ARG A 288 5.05 11.16 1.06
C ARG A 288 3.67 10.85 0.51
N VAL A 289 3.48 11.11 -0.78
CA VAL A 289 2.27 10.71 -1.51
C VAL A 289 2.66 9.68 -2.57
N CYS A 290 1.79 8.72 -2.81
CA CYS A 290 1.96 7.72 -3.85
C CYS A 290 0.66 7.54 -4.60
N ALA A 291 0.69 7.56 -5.94
CA ALA A 291 -0.43 7.20 -6.79
C ALA A 291 -0.16 5.83 -7.42
N THR A 292 -0.91 4.81 -7.01
CA THR A 292 -0.77 3.44 -7.52
C THR A 292 -1.87 3.17 -8.54
N PHE A 293 -1.49 2.73 -9.72
CA PHE A 293 -2.34 2.40 -10.86
C PHE A 293 -2.37 0.89 -11.08
N ARG A 294 -3.56 0.36 -11.37
CA ARG A 294 -3.77 -1.07 -11.59
C ARG A 294 -4.55 -1.32 -12.87
N GLU A 295 -4.06 -2.28 -13.65
CA GLU A 295 -4.77 -2.82 -14.81
C GLU A 295 -5.61 -4.05 -14.42
N LEU A 296 -6.52 -4.43 -15.30
CA LEU A 296 -7.35 -5.61 -15.15
C LEU A 296 -6.57 -6.92 -15.37
N SER A 297 -6.91 -7.95 -14.60
CA SER A 297 -6.43 -9.32 -14.82
C SER A 297 -6.99 -9.93 -16.11
N ALA A 298 -6.42 -11.07 -16.52
CA ALA A 298 -6.86 -11.81 -17.71
C ALA A 298 -8.36 -12.20 -17.66
N GLU A 299 -8.96 -12.34 -16.47
CA GLU A 299 -10.39 -12.64 -16.30
C GLU A 299 -11.31 -11.58 -16.93
N PHE A 300 -10.84 -10.33 -17.02
CA PHE A 300 -11.60 -9.18 -17.53
C PHE A 300 -11.07 -8.64 -18.86
N ARG A 301 -9.99 -9.20 -19.39
CA ARG A 301 -9.44 -8.85 -20.72
C ARG A 301 -10.15 -9.64 -21.83
N PRO A 302 -9.95 -9.31 -23.12
CA PRO A 302 -10.55 -10.07 -24.22
C PRO A 302 -10.30 -11.58 -24.11
N GLY A 303 -11.36 -12.38 -24.22
CA GLY A 303 -11.33 -13.83 -24.01
C GLY A 303 -11.50 -14.28 -22.55
N GLY A 304 -11.49 -13.36 -21.58
CA GLY A 304 -11.79 -13.62 -20.18
C GLY A 304 -13.28 -13.76 -19.89
N ARG A 305 -13.64 -14.42 -18.79
CA ARG A 305 -15.06 -14.69 -18.44
C ARG A 305 -15.85 -13.43 -18.12
N GLN A 306 -15.19 -12.35 -17.70
CA GLN A 306 -15.79 -11.06 -17.37
C GLN A 306 -15.36 -9.96 -18.35
N GLN A 307 -15.04 -10.32 -19.60
CA GLN A 307 -14.56 -9.37 -20.61
C GLN A 307 -15.51 -8.18 -20.84
N ASP A 308 -16.83 -8.39 -20.81
CA ASP A 308 -17.81 -7.32 -21.08
C ASP A 308 -17.76 -6.25 -19.99
N LEU A 309 -17.65 -6.69 -18.72
CA LEU A 309 -17.47 -5.82 -17.58
C LEU A 309 -16.10 -5.13 -17.62
N GLY A 310 -15.05 -5.85 -18.05
CA GLY A 310 -13.72 -5.26 -18.24
C GLY A 310 -13.72 -4.16 -19.29
N PHE A 311 -14.41 -4.36 -20.41
CA PHE A 311 -14.59 -3.36 -21.45
C PHE A 311 -15.32 -2.12 -20.91
N GLU A 312 -16.42 -2.29 -20.17
CA GLU A 312 -17.13 -1.19 -19.50
C GLU A 312 -16.19 -0.39 -18.58
N LEU A 313 -15.43 -1.08 -17.73
CA LEU A 313 -14.49 -0.44 -16.79
C LEU A 313 -13.41 0.38 -17.50
N LEU A 314 -12.87 -0.13 -18.61
CA LEU A 314 -11.88 0.57 -19.42
C LEU A 314 -12.45 1.82 -20.10
N GLN A 315 -13.70 1.77 -20.57
CA GLN A 315 -14.37 2.95 -21.13
C GLN A 315 -14.57 4.03 -20.06
N ILE A 316 -14.97 3.63 -18.85
CA ILE A 316 -15.15 4.56 -17.72
C ILE A 316 -13.79 5.15 -17.30
N SER A 317 -12.74 4.32 -17.14
CA SER A 317 -11.44 4.77 -16.64
C SER A 317 -10.82 5.86 -17.53
N CYS A 318 -10.97 5.73 -18.86
CA CYS A 318 -10.48 6.66 -19.87
C CYS A 318 -11.20 8.03 -19.92
N SER A 319 -12.27 8.25 -19.16
CA SER A 319 -12.94 9.56 -19.11
C SER A 319 -12.08 10.63 -18.41
N PHE A 320 -11.28 10.20 -17.44
CA PHE A 320 -10.57 11.01 -16.45
C PHE A 320 -11.44 12.08 -15.73
N GLN A 321 -12.71 11.75 -15.45
CA GLN A 321 -13.67 12.61 -14.73
C GLN A 321 -13.91 12.14 -13.29
N GLY A 322 -13.02 11.30 -12.78
CA GLY A 322 -13.10 10.67 -11.47
C GLY A 322 -13.07 11.64 -10.31
N ARG A 323 -13.83 11.30 -9.27
CA ARG A 323 -13.70 11.85 -7.93
C ARG A 323 -13.43 10.71 -6.95
N PRO A 324 -12.77 10.96 -5.82
CA PRO A 324 -12.44 9.88 -4.90
C PRO A 324 -13.70 9.28 -4.28
N VAL A 325 -13.82 7.94 -4.31
CA VAL A 325 -14.99 7.17 -3.84
C VAL A 325 -14.88 6.70 -2.41
#